data_AF-A0A485MD04-F1
#
_entry.id   AF-A0A485MD04-F1
#
_cell.length_a   1.000
_cell.length_b   1.000
_cell.length_c   1.000
_cell.angle_alpha   90.00
_cell.angle_beta   90.00
_cell.angle_gamma   90.00
#
_symmetry.space_group_name_H-M   'P 1'
#
loop_
_entity.id
_entity.type
_entity.pdbx_description
1 polymer ?
#
loop_
_entity_poly.entity_id
_entity_poly.type
_entity_poly.pdbx_seq_one_letter_code
_entity_poly.pdbx_strand_id
1 'polypeptide(L)'
;MLSKEASCQELKAEMENYKENHARKSSLLTSLRHRVQELEEESAALATSKIRTEITAHTAIKENQELKKKVAELDENLQKCLKENEENKKQVSKNCRRHEEFLAQLCDCLDPDKRNEKASDEDLILKLRELCKENAFVKGQIVTLEETVNVHEMEAKASRETIMRLVSEVNRAQKKAASCTEEKDKLGQDLLSAVETKEALEREVKLFQERLLAPQKHRVGLPAFRAELLTYDLPDAKSRLLSEHSPSGPSAFASRTRGLCLAGEPPLRPGSLPPVRGARTASPPFLPSSMVSQLEARISELVEQLGNESGFHQKALQRAQKAESKLETLQGQLTYLEGELASGDVLRDNLNFEKQKYLKFLDQLSEKMKLDQMAAELGFDMRLDVVLARTEQLVRLESNAVIENKTIAHNLQRKLKTQKERLESKELHVNLLRQKIAQLEQEKQVRSALAVERDEANLTLRKLQKKVERLQKELSVCRESNTELKAQLADTHELKIKTLEQTKAIEDLNKSRDKLEKMKEKAEKKLMCVKSELDSTEHEAKEDKERAKNMIEVVTSEMKTLKKSLEEAEKREKQLVDFREVVSQMLGLNMTSLALPDYEIIKCLERLIHLHQHHFVTCACLKDVTLG
;
A
#
# COMPACT_ATOMS: atom_id res chain seq x y z
N MET A 1 9.30 -105.70 75.07
CA MET A 1 10.04 -104.49 74.70
C MET A 1 9.92 -104.20 73.20
N LEU A 2 10.60 -104.95 72.32
CA LEU A 2 10.74 -104.65 70.87
C LEU A 2 9.47 -104.25 70.11
N SER A 3 8.33 -104.92 70.31
CA SER A 3 7.08 -104.59 69.58
C SER A 3 6.47 -103.23 69.93
N LYS A 4 6.63 -102.74 71.17
CA LYS A 4 6.16 -101.39 71.54
C LYS A 4 7.10 -100.30 71.02
N GLU A 5 8.38 -100.60 70.86
CA GLU A 5 9.38 -99.71 70.26
C GLU A 5 9.01 -99.42 68.79
N ALA A 6 8.71 -100.47 68.02
CA ALA A 6 8.33 -100.37 66.60
C ALA A 6 7.06 -99.52 66.39
N SER A 7 5.99 -99.79 67.16
CA SER A 7 4.74 -99.01 67.08
C SER A 7 4.94 -97.53 67.49
N CYS A 8 5.82 -97.25 68.46
CA CYS A 8 6.22 -95.87 68.78
C CYS A 8 7.04 -95.20 67.68
N GLN A 9 7.78 -95.95 66.86
CA GLN A 9 8.51 -95.42 65.70
C GLN A 9 7.57 -95.15 64.52
N GLU A 10 6.59 -96.01 64.25
CA GLU A 10 5.53 -95.77 63.26
C GLU A 10 4.69 -94.54 63.61
N LEU A 11 4.19 -94.44 64.85
CA LEU A 11 3.44 -93.26 65.31
C LEU A 11 4.25 -91.96 65.23
N LYS A 12 5.58 -92.02 65.44
CA LYS A 12 6.47 -90.87 65.21
C LYS A 12 6.58 -90.53 63.73
N ALA A 13 6.74 -91.52 62.85
CA ALA A 13 6.81 -91.31 61.41
C ALA A 13 5.50 -90.75 60.83
N GLU A 14 4.35 -91.25 61.28
CA GLU A 14 3.04 -90.68 60.94
C GLU A 14 2.89 -89.25 61.44
N MET A 15 3.26 -88.97 62.70
CA MET A 15 3.23 -87.62 63.25
C MET A 15 4.12 -86.65 62.46
N GLU A 16 5.33 -87.04 62.06
CA GLU A 16 6.20 -86.21 61.21
C GLU A 16 5.60 -86.02 59.81
N ASN A 17 4.99 -87.04 59.20
CA ASN A 17 4.27 -86.93 57.93
C ASN A 17 3.04 -85.99 58.04
N TYR A 18 2.33 -86.01 59.16
CA TYR A 18 1.25 -85.04 59.45
C TYR A 18 1.80 -83.62 59.62
N LYS A 19 2.92 -83.42 60.33
CA LYS A 19 3.59 -82.12 60.44
C LYS A 19 4.07 -81.60 59.09
N GLU A 20 4.66 -82.45 58.26
CA GLU A 20 5.14 -82.08 56.93
C GLU A 20 3.97 -81.71 56.02
N ASN A 21 2.89 -82.50 55.99
CA ASN A 21 1.68 -82.16 55.23
C ASN A 21 1.00 -80.89 55.75
N HIS A 22 1.01 -80.65 57.06
CA HIS A 22 0.53 -79.39 57.64
C HIS A 22 1.41 -78.21 57.20
N ALA A 23 2.74 -78.34 57.23
CA ALA A 23 3.68 -77.32 56.77
C ALA A 23 3.51 -77.02 55.27
N ARG A 24 3.38 -78.05 54.42
CA ARG A 24 3.09 -77.90 52.98
C ARG A 24 1.76 -77.19 52.74
N LYS A 25 0.69 -77.58 53.43
CA LYS A 25 -0.63 -76.92 53.34
C LYS A 25 -0.59 -75.46 53.85
N SER A 26 0.13 -75.19 54.94
CA SER A 26 0.31 -73.85 55.49
C SER A 26 1.12 -72.93 54.56
N SER A 27 2.18 -73.46 53.94
CA SER A 27 2.97 -72.78 52.92
C SER A 27 2.12 -72.44 51.68
N LEU A 28 1.35 -73.41 51.16
CA LEU A 28 0.42 -73.18 50.06
C LEU A 28 -0.65 -72.13 50.41
N LEU A 29 -1.22 -72.18 51.61
CA LEU A 29 -2.23 -71.22 52.07
C LEU A 29 -1.64 -69.82 52.24
N THR A 30 -0.39 -69.70 52.68
CA THR A 30 0.35 -68.42 52.74
C THR A 30 0.62 -67.87 51.34
N SER A 31 1.03 -68.72 50.39
CA SER A 31 1.22 -68.35 48.98
C SER A 31 -0.09 -67.88 48.32
N LEU A 32 -1.19 -68.60 48.54
CA LEU A 32 -2.51 -68.20 48.05
C LEU A 32 -2.99 -66.88 48.66
N ARG A 33 -2.73 -66.62 49.95
CA ARG A 33 -3.01 -65.33 50.58
C ARG A 33 -2.20 -64.19 49.96
N HIS A 34 -0.90 -64.40 49.73
CA HIS A 34 -0.05 -63.42 49.03
C HIS A 34 -0.59 -63.13 47.63
N ARG A 35 -0.99 -64.16 46.88
CA ARG A 35 -1.55 -64.02 45.54
C ARG A 35 -2.90 -63.31 45.52
N VAL A 36 -3.75 -63.50 46.53
CA VAL A 36 -4.99 -62.73 46.69
C VAL A 36 -4.68 -61.26 46.98
N GLN A 37 -3.73 -60.97 47.88
CA GLN A 37 -3.31 -59.61 48.18
C GLN A 37 -2.72 -58.89 46.95
N GLU A 38 -1.86 -59.56 46.17
CA GLU A 38 -1.35 -59.04 44.89
C GLU A 38 -2.51 -58.64 43.94
N LEU A 39 -3.52 -59.50 43.79
CA LEU A 39 -4.67 -59.24 42.91
C LEU A 39 -5.58 -58.13 43.45
N GLU A 40 -5.72 -58.00 44.77
CA GLU A 40 -6.44 -56.89 45.41
C GLU A 40 -5.70 -55.56 45.16
N GLU A 41 -4.39 -55.52 45.34
CA GLU A 41 -3.52 -54.36 45.06
C GLU A 41 -3.52 -53.98 43.57
N GLU A 42 -3.41 -54.95 42.66
CA GLU A 42 -3.57 -54.75 41.21
C GLU A 42 -4.95 -54.19 40.85
N SER A 43 -6.03 -54.69 41.48
CA SER A 43 -7.39 -54.19 41.24
C SER A 43 -7.56 -52.73 41.71
N ALA A 44 -6.95 -52.36 42.84
CA ALA A 44 -6.98 -51.00 43.37
C ALA A 44 -6.13 -50.03 42.50
N ALA A 45 -4.98 -50.49 42.02
CA ALA A 45 -4.17 -49.76 41.04
C ALA A 45 -4.92 -49.55 39.72
N LEU A 46 -5.65 -50.55 39.24
CA LEU A 46 -6.45 -50.46 38.01
C LEU A 46 -7.67 -49.55 38.18
N ALA A 47 -8.35 -49.60 39.34
CA ALA A 47 -9.46 -48.70 39.66
C ALA A 47 -9.01 -47.23 39.76
N THR A 48 -7.88 -46.96 40.43
CA THR A 48 -7.33 -45.59 40.51
C THR A 48 -6.80 -45.10 39.15
N SER A 49 -6.22 -45.99 38.33
CA SER A 49 -5.85 -45.68 36.94
C SER A 49 -7.07 -45.30 36.10
N LYS A 50 -8.15 -46.10 36.17
CA LYS A 50 -9.42 -45.82 35.49
C LYS A 50 -9.97 -44.44 35.85
N ILE A 51 -10.09 -44.12 37.15
CA ILE A 51 -10.57 -42.82 37.62
C ILE A 51 -9.71 -41.66 37.06
N ARG A 52 -8.38 -41.80 37.04
CA ARG A 52 -7.49 -40.79 36.43
C ARG A 52 -7.79 -40.62 34.94
N THR A 53 -7.94 -41.71 34.18
CA THR A 53 -8.26 -41.62 32.74
C THR A 53 -9.63 -40.99 32.47
N GLU A 54 -10.64 -41.28 33.30
CA GLU A 54 -11.98 -40.67 33.21
C GLU A 54 -11.95 -39.17 33.49
N ILE A 55 -11.20 -38.73 34.51
CA ILE A 55 -10.98 -37.30 34.81
C ILE A 55 -10.26 -36.61 33.63
N THR A 56 -9.20 -37.22 33.08
CA THR A 56 -8.48 -36.67 31.92
C THR A 56 -9.39 -36.56 30.70
N ALA A 57 -10.20 -37.59 30.42
CA ALA A 57 -11.17 -37.58 29.32
C ALA A 57 -12.25 -36.49 29.51
N HIS A 58 -12.80 -36.33 30.71
CA HIS A 58 -13.77 -35.28 30.99
C HIS A 58 -13.18 -33.87 30.84
N THR A 59 -11.94 -33.65 31.28
CA THR A 59 -11.23 -32.37 31.08
C THR A 59 -11.04 -32.08 29.59
N ALA A 60 -10.54 -33.05 28.81
CA ALA A 60 -10.37 -32.90 27.36
C ALA A 60 -11.70 -32.69 26.61
N ILE A 61 -12.80 -33.31 27.06
CA ILE A 61 -14.14 -33.06 26.51
C ILE A 61 -14.58 -31.61 26.78
N LYS A 62 -14.36 -31.10 27.99
CA LYS A 62 -14.71 -29.72 28.37
C LYS A 62 -13.91 -28.70 27.56
N GLU A 63 -12.59 -28.90 27.44
CA GLU A 63 -11.71 -28.07 26.60
C GLU A 63 -12.16 -28.06 25.13
N ASN A 64 -12.52 -29.23 24.58
CA ASN A 64 -13.08 -29.32 23.22
C ASN A 64 -14.41 -28.57 23.07
N GLN A 65 -15.28 -28.55 24.10
CA GLN A 65 -16.51 -27.76 24.07
C GLN A 65 -16.23 -26.25 24.12
N GLU A 66 -15.25 -25.81 24.91
CA GLU A 66 -14.82 -24.40 24.96
C GLU A 66 -14.16 -23.96 23.64
N LEU A 67 -13.34 -24.80 23.03
CA LEU A 67 -12.77 -24.54 21.70
C LEU A 67 -13.86 -24.45 20.62
N LYS A 68 -14.86 -25.34 20.62
CA LYS A 68 -16.01 -25.27 19.70
C LYS A 68 -16.79 -23.96 19.84
N LYS A 69 -17.00 -23.45 21.06
CA LYS A 69 -17.63 -22.15 21.29
C LYS A 69 -16.80 -21.00 20.72
N LYS A 70 -15.48 -21.00 20.95
CA LYS A 70 -14.55 -20.00 20.40
C LYS A 70 -14.50 -20.01 18.86
N VAL A 71 -14.57 -21.19 18.23
CA VAL A 71 -14.66 -21.29 16.76
C VAL A 71 -15.95 -20.65 16.25
N ALA A 72 -17.10 -20.96 16.85
CA ALA A 72 -18.38 -20.36 16.45
C ALA A 72 -18.40 -18.82 16.62
N GLU A 73 -17.82 -18.30 17.71
CA GLU A 73 -17.67 -16.87 17.95
C GLU A 73 -16.74 -16.20 16.93
N LEU A 74 -15.64 -16.85 16.54
CA LEU A 74 -14.75 -16.35 15.50
C LEU A 74 -15.41 -16.36 14.11
N ASP A 75 -16.19 -17.40 13.80
CA ASP A 75 -16.96 -17.47 12.54
C ASP A 75 -18.04 -16.38 12.47
N GLU A 76 -18.74 -16.08 13.57
CA GLU A 76 -19.71 -14.97 13.62
C GLU A 76 -19.04 -13.61 13.43
N ASN A 77 -17.88 -13.38 14.08
CA ASN A 77 -17.09 -12.17 13.90
C ASN A 77 -16.56 -12.02 12.45
N LEU A 78 -16.10 -13.11 11.83
CA LEU A 78 -15.68 -13.11 10.42
C LEU A 78 -16.86 -12.78 9.49
N GLN A 79 -18.03 -13.37 9.71
CA GLN A 79 -19.25 -13.08 8.95
C GLN A 79 -19.67 -11.60 9.10
N LYS A 80 -19.51 -11.01 10.29
CA LYS A 80 -19.76 -9.58 10.51
C LYS A 80 -18.77 -8.70 9.72
N CYS A 81 -17.46 -8.97 9.83
CA CYS A 81 -16.45 -8.21 9.08
C CYS A 81 -16.61 -8.34 7.55
N LEU A 82 -17.08 -9.48 7.04
CA LEU A 82 -17.39 -9.65 5.62
C LEU A 82 -18.56 -8.76 5.17
N LYS A 83 -19.64 -8.69 5.95
CA LYS A 83 -20.80 -7.80 5.68
C LYS A 83 -20.39 -6.32 5.70
N GLU A 84 -19.62 -5.91 6.69
CA GLU A 84 -19.08 -4.54 6.80
C GLU A 84 -18.17 -4.20 5.59
N ASN A 85 -17.35 -5.13 5.12
CA ASN A 85 -16.51 -4.94 3.93
C ASN A 85 -17.34 -4.83 2.64
N GLU A 86 -18.40 -5.64 2.47
CA GLU A 86 -19.32 -5.49 1.35
C GLU A 86 -20.07 -4.15 1.35
N GLU A 87 -20.52 -3.69 2.51
CA GLU A 87 -21.19 -2.39 2.65
C GLU A 87 -20.22 -1.24 2.34
N ASN A 88 -18.99 -1.31 2.85
CA ASN A 88 -17.92 -0.36 2.52
C ASN A 88 -17.62 -0.35 1.01
N LYS A 89 -17.53 -1.51 0.33
CA LYS A 89 -17.39 -1.57 -1.14
C LYS A 89 -18.57 -0.92 -1.88
N LYS A 90 -19.81 -1.18 -1.44
CA LYS A 90 -21.01 -0.55 -2.00
C LYS A 90 -20.94 0.97 -1.83
N GLN A 91 -20.56 1.47 -0.65
CA GLN A 91 -20.43 2.91 -0.39
C GLN A 91 -19.29 3.56 -1.18
N VAL A 92 -18.13 2.90 -1.33
CA VAL A 92 -17.03 3.37 -2.19
C VAL A 92 -17.50 3.46 -3.64
N SER A 93 -18.13 2.42 -4.20
CA SER A 93 -18.62 2.47 -5.58
C SER A 93 -19.66 3.57 -5.83
N LYS A 94 -20.52 3.86 -4.84
CA LYS A 94 -21.48 4.97 -4.88
C LYS A 94 -20.79 6.33 -4.85
N ASN A 95 -19.69 6.47 -4.10
CA ASN A 95 -18.88 7.69 -4.10
C ASN A 95 -18.11 7.86 -5.41
N CYS A 96 -17.52 6.80 -5.97
CA CYS A 96 -16.84 6.86 -7.28
C CYS A 96 -17.80 7.36 -8.37
N ARG A 97 -19.01 6.80 -8.48
CA ARG A 97 -20.02 7.27 -9.45
C ARG A 97 -20.36 8.76 -9.28
N ARG A 98 -20.52 9.24 -8.04
CA ARG A 98 -20.75 10.66 -7.75
C ARG A 98 -19.57 11.55 -8.15
N HIS A 99 -18.34 11.07 -8.00
CA HIS A 99 -17.15 11.80 -8.45
C HIS A 99 -17.06 11.81 -9.99
N GLU A 100 -17.36 10.70 -10.66
CA GLU A 100 -17.46 10.62 -12.13
C GLU A 100 -18.56 11.56 -12.68
N GLU A 101 -19.74 11.56 -12.07
CA GLU A 101 -20.85 12.48 -12.38
C GLU A 101 -20.45 13.95 -12.18
N PHE A 102 -19.77 14.27 -11.08
CA PHE A 102 -19.27 15.63 -10.80
C PHE A 102 -18.19 16.07 -11.80
N LEU A 103 -17.24 15.19 -12.15
CA LEU A 103 -16.20 15.48 -13.13
C LEU A 103 -16.81 15.69 -14.52
N ALA A 104 -17.80 14.88 -14.93
CA ALA A 104 -18.51 15.08 -16.18
C ALA A 104 -19.23 16.45 -16.23
N GLN A 105 -19.94 16.83 -15.17
CA GLN A 105 -20.56 18.16 -15.07
C GLN A 105 -19.53 19.29 -15.10
N LEU A 106 -18.36 19.10 -14.48
CA LEU A 106 -17.27 20.08 -14.48
C LEU A 106 -16.64 20.23 -15.88
N CYS A 107 -16.43 19.12 -16.62
CA CYS A 107 -16.01 19.13 -18.02
C CYS A 107 -17.01 19.92 -18.89
N ASP A 108 -18.30 19.58 -18.80
CA ASP A 108 -19.37 20.22 -19.58
C ASP A 108 -19.47 21.74 -19.33
N CYS A 109 -19.12 22.20 -18.11
CA CYS A 109 -19.10 23.62 -17.75
C CYS A 109 -17.82 24.36 -18.17
N LEU A 110 -16.68 23.66 -18.30
CA LEU A 110 -15.37 24.28 -18.57
C LEU A 110 -14.97 24.25 -20.05
N ASP A 111 -15.39 23.25 -20.82
CA ASP A 111 -15.05 23.09 -22.25
C ASP A 111 -16.21 22.42 -23.02
N PRO A 112 -17.28 23.16 -23.36
CA PRO A 112 -18.49 22.59 -23.99
C PRO A 112 -18.28 22.11 -25.44
N ASP A 113 -17.12 22.38 -26.03
CA ASP A 113 -16.76 22.03 -27.41
C ASP A 113 -15.99 20.69 -27.50
N LYS A 114 -15.35 20.23 -26.41
CA LYS A 114 -14.57 18.96 -26.36
C LYS A 114 -15.30 17.76 -25.77
N ARG A 115 -16.60 17.61 -26.04
CA ARG A 115 -17.48 16.56 -25.46
C ARG A 115 -17.06 15.09 -25.70
N ASN A 116 -16.04 14.84 -26.51
CA ASN A 116 -15.61 13.50 -26.94
C ASN A 116 -14.19 13.10 -26.49
N GLU A 117 -13.39 14.02 -25.95
CA GLU A 117 -12.09 13.70 -25.36
C GLU A 117 -12.19 13.74 -23.83
N LYS A 118 -11.70 12.68 -23.17
CA LYS A 118 -11.56 12.67 -21.71
C LYS A 118 -10.41 13.60 -21.33
N ALA A 119 -10.71 14.88 -21.11
CA ALA A 119 -9.81 15.78 -20.39
C ALA A 119 -9.38 15.12 -19.08
N SER A 120 -8.09 15.18 -18.74
CA SER A 120 -7.61 14.65 -17.47
C SER A 120 -8.01 15.58 -16.32
N ASP A 121 -8.07 15.06 -15.10
CA ASP A 121 -8.28 15.88 -13.90
C ASP A 121 -7.24 17.01 -13.79
N GLU A 122 -6.02 16.77 -14.30
CA GLU A 122 -4.95 17.77 -14.36
C GLU A 122 -5.28 18.91 -15.34
N ASP A 123 -5.83 18.60 -16.52
CA ASP A 123 -6.27 19.59 -17.51
C ASP A 123 -7.41 20.47 -16.96
N LEU A 124 -8.39 19.87 -16.27
CA LEU A 124 -9.50 20.59 -15.63
C LEU A 124 -8.99 21.51 -14.51
N ILE A 125 -8.03 21.04 -13.70
CA ILE A 125 -7.39 21.83 -12.64
C ILE A 125 -6.56 22.97 -13.23
N LEU A 126 -5.84 22.75 -14.33
CA LEU A 126 -5.13 23.80 -15.05
C LEU A 126 -6.11 24.84 -15.59
N LYS A 127 -7.20 24.43 -16.24
CA LYS A 127 -8.19 25.35 -16.80
C LYS A 127 -8.90 26.16 -15.72
N LEU A 128 -9.24 25.55 -14.59
CA LEU A 128 -9.81 26.25 -13.44
C LEU A 128 -8.83 27.29 -12.87
N ARG A 129 -7.52 26.98 -12.79
CA ARG A 129 -6.50 27.95 -12.36
C ARG A 129 -6.34 29.11 -13.34
N GLU A 130 -6.45 28.88 -14.65
CA GLU A 130 -6.47 29.94 -15.67
C GLU A 130 -7.67 30.86 -15.45
N LEU A 131 -8.88 30.32 -15.37
CA LEU A 131 -10.09 31.10 -15.10
C LEU A 131 -10.02 31.87 -13.78
N CYS A 132 -9.39 31.31 -12.73
CA CYS A 132 -9.15 32.06 -11.49
C CYS A 132 -8.18 33.24 -11.68
N LYS A 133 -7.13 33.10 -12.50
CA LYS A 133 -6.21 34.20 -12.83
C LYS A 133 -6.89 35.27 -13.68
N GLU A 134 -7.64 34.87 -14.70
CA GLU A 134 -8.44 35.77 -15.54
C GLU A 134 -9.47 36.53 -14.71
N ASN A 135 -10.20 35.86 -13.82
CA ASN A 135 -11.17 36.48 -12.91
C ASN A 135 -10.50 37.50 -11.97
N ALA A 136 -9.31 37.19 -11.43
CA ALA A 136 -8.54 38.11 -10.62
C ALA A 136 -8.04 39.33 -11.42
N PHE A 137 -7.60 39.12 -12.67
CA PHE A 137 -7.19 40.18 -13.59
C PHE A 137 -8.35 41.12 -13.95
N VAL A 138 -9.51 40.56 -14.34
CA VAL A 138 -10.72 41.33 -14.66
C VAL A 138 -11.22 42.11 -13.43
N LYS A 139 -11.17 41.53 -12.23
CA LYS A 139 -11.46 42.26 -10.98
C LYS A 139 -10.50 43.43 -10.76
N GLY A 140 -9.21 43.25 -11.04
CA GLY A 140 -8.23 44.34 -11.02
C GLY A 140 -8.59 45.46 -12.01
N GLN A 141 -8.98 45.10 -13.24
CA GLN A 141 -9.44 46.07 -14.23
C GLN A 141 -10.70 46.82 -13.77
N ILE A 142 -11.67 46.13 -13.18
CA ILE A 142 -12.88 46.74 -12.62
C ILE A 142 -12.52 47.77 -11.55
N VAL A 143 -11.65 47.44 -10.59
CA VAL A 143 -11.21 48.40 -9.56
C VAL A 143 -10.53 49.62 -10.17
N THR A 144 -9.65 49.45 -11.17
CA THR A 144 -9.03 50.61 -11.84
C THR A 144 -10.05 51.47 -12.60
N LEU A 145 -11.09 50.87 -13.19
CA LEU A 145 -12.15 51.61 -13.85
C LEU A 145 -13.03 52.35 -12.82
N GLU A 146 -13.38 51.72 -11.72
CA GLU A 146 -14.10 52.34 -10.59
C GLU A 146 -13.31 53.55 -10.03
N GLU A 147 -12.00 53.43 -9.87
CA GLU A 147 -11.11 54.54 -9.48
C GLU A 147 -11.17 55.69 -10.50
N THR A 148 -11.05 55.42 -11.81
CA THR A 148 -11.15 56.48 -12.84
C THR A 148 -12.53 57.15 -12.90
N VAL A 149 -13.61 56.39 -12.71
CA VAL A 149 -14.98 56.91 -12.66
C VAL A 149 -15.15 57.82 -11.44
N ASN A 150 -14.64 57.40 -10.27
CA ASN A 150 -14.66 58.22 -9.05
C ASN A 150 -13.88 59.53 -9.22
N VAL A 151 -12.69 59.49 -9.84
CA VAL A 151 -11.91 60.71 -10.16
C VAL A 151 -12.72 61.65 -11.05
N HIS A 152 -13.27 61.15 -12.16
CA HIS A 152 -14.09 61.97 -13.06
C HIS A 152 -15.38 62.49 -12.40
N GLU A 153 -16.01 61.74 -11.49
CA GLU A 153 -17.16 62.24 -10.74
C GLU A 153 -16.78 63.41 -9.80
N MET A 154 -15.61 63.31 -9.16
CA MET A 154 -15.07 64.37 -8.30
C MET A 154 -14.65 65.61 -9.10
N GLU A 155 -14.00 65.43 -10.26
CA GLU A 155 -13.71 66.52 -11.21
C GLU A 155 -14.99 67.20 -11.70
N ALA A 156 -16.04 66.43 -12.01
CA ALA A 156 -17.33 66.95 -12.42
C ALA A 156 -18.06 67.69 -11.27
N LYS A 157 -17.93 67.24 -10.01
CA LYS A 157 -18.41 67.97 -8.82
C LYS A 157 -17.70 69.33 -8.68
N ALA A 158 -16.37 69.34 -8.68
CA ALA A 158 -15.57 70.56 -8.59
C ALA A 158 -15.85 71.54 -9.76
N SER A 159 -16.08 71.00 -10.96
CA SER A 159 -16.48 71.79 -12.14
C SER A 159 -17.86 72.43 -11.96
N ARG A 160 -18.86 71.67 -11.47
CA ARG A 160 -20.21 72.21 -11.17
C ARG A 160 -20.16 73.30 -10.10
N GLU A 161 -19.39 73.11 -9.03
CA GLU A 161 -19.19 74.13 -7.99
C GLU A 161 -18.53 75.40 -8.54
N THR A 162 -17.55 75.24 -9.43
CA THR A 162 -16.88 76.37 -10.10
C THR A 162 -17.85 77.14 -10.99
N ILE A 163 -18.69 76.44 -11.77
CA ILE A 163 -19.76 77.07 -12.55
C ILE A 163 -20.75 77.80 -11.64
N MET A 164 -21.18 77.21 -10.52
CA MET A 164 -22.10 77.84 -9.57
C MET A 164 -21.53 79.11 -8.91
N ARG A 165 -20.21 79.12 -8.59
CA ARG A 165 -19.52 80.33 -8.12
C ARG A 165 -19.50 81.41 -9.19
N LEU A 166 -19.07 81.08 -10.42
CA LEU A 166 -19.03 82.01 -11.55
C LEU A 166 -20.42 82.58 -11.89
N VAL A 167 -21.47 81.76 -11.89
CA VAL A 167 -22.86 82.21 -12.09
C VAL A 167 -23.29 83.17 -10.97
N SER A 168 -22.90 82.91 -9.72
CA SER A 168 -23.18 83.80 -8.58
C SER A 168 -22.43 85.14 -8.68
N GLU A 169 -21.18 85.11 -9.13
CA GLU A 169 -20.36 86.30 -9.40
C GLU A 169 -20.92 87.13 -10.57
N VAL A 170 -21.29 86.49 -11.67
CA VAL A 170 -21.96 87.11 -12.83
C VAL A 170 -23.29 87.74 -12.42
N ASN A 171 -24.14 87.03 -11.67
CA ASN A 171 -25.39 87.58 -11.15
C ASN A 171 -25.16 88.80 -10.24
N ARG A 172 -24.09 88.80 -9.42
CA ARG A 172 -23.72 89.94 -8.58
C ARG A 172 -23.20 91.12 -9.42
N ALA A 173 -22.41 90.85 -10.46
CA ALA A 173 -21.93 91.85 -11.39
C ALA A 173 -23.07 92.47 -12.21
N GLN A 174 -24.02 91.66 -12.68
CA GLN A 174 -25.21 92.10 -13.41
C GLN A 174 -26.11 92.97 -12.53
N LYS A 175 -26.33 92.61 -11.26
CA LYS A 175 -27.07 93.46 -10.30
C LYS A 175 -26.37 94.81 -10.05
N LYS A 176 -25.04 94.82 -9.92
CA LYS A 176 -24.27 96.07 -9.81
C LYS A 176 -24.40 96.92 -11.09
N ALA A 177 -24.27 96.31 -12.27
CA ALA A 177 -24.41 96.99 -13.54
C ALA A 177 -25.81 97.60 -13.72
N ALA A 178 -26.86 96.87 -13.35
CA ALA A 178 -28.24 97.35 -13.34
C ALA A 178 -28.41 98.56 -12.40
N SER A 179 -27.90 98.48 -11.16
CA SER A 179 -27.88 99.61 -10.21
C SER A 179 -27.16 100.83 -10.78
N CYS A 180 -26.00 100.65 -11.42
CA CYS A 180 -25.28 101.75 -12.06
C CYS A 180 -26.02 102.33 -13.28
N THR A 181 -26.78 101.52 -14.03
CA THR A 181 -27.65 102.06 -15.09
C THR A 181 -28.83 102.84 -14.53
N GLU A 182 -29.47 102.37 -13.46
CA GLU A 182 -30.54 103.08 -12.76
C GLU A 182 -30.06 104.42 -12.17
N GLU A 183 -28.88 104.45 -11.54
CA GLU A 183 -28.23 105.68 -11.06
C GLU A 183 -27.91 106.65 -12.22
N LYS A 184 -27.38 106.14 -13.33
CA LYS A 184 -27.05 106.96 -14.52
C LYS A 184 -28.31 107.53 -15.18
N ASP A 185 -29.40 106.76 -15.24
CA ASP A 185 -30.66 107.20 -15.83
C ASP A 185 -31.37 108.21 -14.91
N LYS A 186 -31.29 108.04 -13.58
CA LYS A 186 -31.73 109.04 -12.60
C LYS A 186 -30.95 110.35 -12.72
N LEU A 187 -29.63 110.29 -12.79
CA LEU A 187 -28.79 111.48 -13.05
C LEU A 187 -29.11 112.14 -14.40
N GLY A 188 -29.48 111.35 -15.42
CA GLY A 188 -29.99 111.86 -16.69
C GLY A 188 -31.32 112.59 -16.56
N GLN A 189 -32.23 112.09 -15.72
CA GLN A 189 -33.51 112.74 -15.43
C GLN A 189 -33.35 114.02 -14.60
N ASP A 190 -32.50 114.00 -13.57
CA ASP A 190 -32.13 115.18 -12.78
C ASP A 190 -31.48 116.25 -13.66
N LEU A 191 -30.63 115.87 -14.63
CA LEU A 191 -30.04 116.77 -15.61
C LEU A 191 -31.09 117.37 -16.56
N LEU A 192 -32.07 116.59 -17.04
CA LEU A 192 -33.17 117.10 -17.86
C LEU A 192 -34.00 118.14 -17.10
N SER A 193 -34.37 117.87 -15.85
CA SER A 193 -35.08 118.84 -15.00
C SER A 193 -34.21 120.08 -14.67
N ALA A 194 -32.90 119.92 -14.53
CA ALA A 194 -31.97 121.05 -14.39
C ALA A 194 -31.89 121.91 -15.69
N VAL A 195 -31.99 121.29 -16.87
CA VAL A 195 -32.08 122.00 -18.15
C VAL A 195 -33.43 122.71 -18.30
N GLU A 196 -34.55 122.06 -17.98
CA GLU A 196 -35.89 122.67 -18.03
C GLU A 196 -36.02 123.89 -17.09
N THR A 197 -35.47 123.79 -15.87
CA THR A 197 -35.43 124.91 -14.91
C THR A 197 -34.47 126.01 -15.35
N LYS A 198 -33.29 125.66 -15.91
CA LYS A 198 -32.40 126.64 -16.57
C LYS A 198 -33.11 127.39 -17.69
N GLU A 199 -33.80 126.69 -18.59
CA GLU A 199 -34.56 127.33 -19.67
C GLU A 199 -35.71 128.20 -19.15
N ALA A 200 -36.38 127.79 -18.06
CA ALA A 200 -37.40 128.60 -17.41
C ALA A 200 -36.80 129.91 -16.86
N LEU A 201 -35.65 129.83 -16.19
CA LEU A 201 -34.90 131.00 -15.74
C LEU A 201 -34.40 131.85 -16.92
N GLU A 202 -33.97 131.27 -18.03
CA GLU A 202 -33.61 132.01 -19.25
C GLU A 202 -34.82 132.72 -19.88
N ARG A 203 -36.01 132.12 -19.82
CA ARG A 203 -37.29 132.75 -20.22
C ARG A 203 -37.65 133.91 -19.28
N GLU A 204 -37.46 133.76 -17.97
CA GLU A 204 -37.63 134.85 -17.00
C GLU A 204 -36.61 135.97 -17.20
N VAL A 205 -35.33 135.66 -17.44
CA VAL A 205 -34.28 136.65 -17.76
C VAL A 205 -34.63 137.41 -19.03
N LYS A 206 -35.16 136.76 -20.07
CA LYS A 206 -35.68 137.44 -21.28
C LYS A 206 -36.85 138.37 -20.94
N LEU A 207 -37.82 137.93 -20.13
CA LEU A 207 -38.92 138.77 -19.65
C LEU A 207 -38.42 139.96 -18.80
N PHE A 208 -37.39 139.79 -17.98
CA PHE A 208 -36.77 140.88 -17.22
C PHE A 208 -36.02 141.85 -18.13
N GLN A 209 -35.31 141.36 -19.17
CA GLN A 209 -34.69 142.21 -20.20
C GLN A 209 -35.75 143.00 -20.99
N GLU A 210 -36.86 142.38 -21.39
CA GLU A 210 -37.97 143.05 -22.05
C GLU A 210 -38.62 144.12 -21.15
N ARG A 211 -38.81 143.81 -19.85
CA ARG A 211 -39.30 144.78 -18.85
C ARG A 211 -38.31 145.91 -18.58
N LEU A 212 -37.01 145.68 -18.67
CA LEU A 212 -35.96 146.72 -18.59
C LEU A 212 -35.91 147.60 -19.83
N LEU A 213 -36.25 147.06 -21.01
CA LEU A 213 -36.30 147.79 -22.28
C LEU A 213 -37.64 148.54 -22.49
N ALA A 214 -38.71 148.16 -21.79
CA ALA A 214 -40.03 148.78 -21.91
C ALA A 214 -40.06 150.30 -21.57
N PRO A 215 -39.37 150.81 -20.52
CA PRO A 215 -39.30 152.25 -20.25
C PRO A 215 -38.45 153.04 -21.26
N GLN A 216 -37.60 152.37 -22.03
CA GLN A 216 -36.62 153.03 -22.92
C GLN A 216 -37.17 153.34 -24.32
N LYS A 217 -38.33 152.80 -24.69
CA LYS A 217 -38.96 153.01 -26.02
C LYS A 217 -39.78 154.30 -26.14
N HIS A 218 -39.73 155.21 -25.16
CA HIS A 218 -40.43 156.50 -25.18
C HIS A 218 -39.49 157.70 -24.96
N ARG A 219 -38.48 157.87 -25.82
CA ARG A 219 -38.03 159.21 -26.23
C ARG A 219 -37.32 159.21 -27.59
N VAL A 220 -37.75 160.13 -28.45
CA VAL A 220 -37.17 160.47 -29.75
C VAL A 220 -35.81 161.18 -29.55
N GLY A 221 -34.80 160.94 -30.39
CA GLY A 221 -33.50 161.60 -30.15
C GLY A 221 -32.30 161.48 -31.12
N LEU A 222 -32.44 160.93 -32.35
CA LEU A 222 -31.37 160.97 -33.39
C LEU A 222 -30.06 160.18 -33.08
N PRO A 223 -29.12 159.98 -34.04
CA PRO A 223 -28.68 158.59 -34.31
C PRO A 223 -27.15 158.36 -34.37
N ALA A 224 -26.84 157.08 -34.67
CA ALA A 224 -25.68 156.58 -35.43
C ALA A 224 -24.50 155.91 -34.68
N PHE A 225 -23.92 154.97 -35.43
CA PHE A 225 -22.64 154.27 -35.29
C PHE A 225 -22.49 152.99 -34.41
N ARG A 226 -22.40 151.89 -35.17
CA ARG A 226 -21.44 150.76 -35.07
C ARG A 226 -21.62 149.66 -34.01
N ALA A 227 -21.93 148.47 -34.52
CA ALA A 227 -20.96 147.36 -34.54
C ALA A 227 -21.20 146.46 -35.77
N GLU A 228 -20.33 146.55 -36.77
CA GLU A 228 -20.21 145.54 -37.83
C GLU A 228 -19.41 144.37 -37.27
N LEU A 229 -19.89 143.11 -37.39
CA LEU A 229 -18.98 141.98 -37.61
C LEU A 229 -19.67 140.74 -38.21
N LEU A 230 -19.33 140.53 -39.49
CA LEU A 230 -19.20 139.25 -40.21
C LEU A 230 -20.41 138.33 -40.45
N THR A 231 -20.57 138.08 -41.75
CA THR A 231 -21.44 137.15 -42.45
C THR A 231 -21.06 135.68 -42.25
N TYR A 232 -22.08 134.81 -42.40
CA TYR A 232 -22.06 133.48 -43.06
C TYR A 232 -20.69 132.92 -43.50
N ASP A 233 -20.36 131.69 -43.07
CA ASP A 233 -20.61 130.50 -43.91
C ASP A 233 -20.43 129.14 -43.17
N LEU A 234 -20.89 128.07 -43.82
CA LEU A 234 -20.74 126.63 -43.50
C LEU A 234 -19.25 126.15 -43.63
N PRO A 235 -18.87 124.87 -43.38
CA PRO A 235 -19.59 123.74 -42.77
C PRO A 235 -18.76 122.88 -41.75
N ASP A 236 -19.42 121.82 -41.28
CA ASP A 236 -18.88 120.45 -41.11
C ASP A 236 -18.23 119.92 -39.81
N ALA A 237 -18.60 118.65 -39.58
CA ALA A 237 -17.98 117.59 -38.78
C ALA A 237 -17.03 117.92 -37.60
N LYS A 238 -17.43 117.48 -36.40
CA LYS A 238 -16.49 116.68 -35.59
C LYS A 238 -17.14 115.52 -34.86
N SER A 239 -16.62 114.34 -35.17
CA SER A 239 -16.99 113.07 -34.56
C SER A 239 -16.07 112.75 -33.38
N ARG A 240 -16.58 111.88 -32.50
CA ARG A 240 -15.84 110.88 -31.72
C ARG A 240 -14.89 111.31 -30.60
N LEU A 241 -15.29 110.81 -29.41
CA LEU A 241 -14.47 110.16 -28.37
C LEU A 241 -13.66 111.13 -27.48
N LEU A 242 -13.27 110.81 -26.24
CA LEU A 242 -12.95 109.55 -25.53
C LEU A 242 -13.50 109.64 -24.07
N SER A 243 -13.73 108.61 -23.26
CA SER A 243 -13.07 107.31 -23.05
C SER A 243 -11.63 107.42 -22.54
N GLU A 244 -11.47 107.91 -21.31
CA GLU A 244 -10.28 107.67 -20.50
C GLU A 244 -10.59 106.64 -19.40
N HIS A 245 -9.70 105.67 -19.20
CA HIS A 245 -8.83 105.70 -18.02
C HIS A 245 -7.56 104.86 -18.25
N SER A 246 -6.47 105.36 -17.69
CA SER A 246 -5.08 104.93 -17.87
C SER A 246 -4.79 103.53 -17.30
N PRO A 247 -3.57 102.99 -17.51
CA PRO A 247 -2.58 103.14 -16.41
C PRO A 247 -1.11 103.29 -16.85
N SER A 248 -0.25 103.52 -15.84
CA SER A 248 1.24 103.60 -15.89
C SER A 248 1.80 104.82 -16.63
N GLY A 249 2.93 105.44 -16.29
CA GLY A 249 4.10 105.14 -15.48
C GLY A 249 5.18 106.17 -15.93
N PRO A 250 6.07 106.67 -15.06
CA PRO A 250 6.80 107.92 -15.33
C PRO A 250 8.14 107.72 -16.05
N SER A 251 8.54 108.62 -16.95
CA SER A 251 9.96 108.79 -17.33
C SER A 251 10.29 110.14 -17.97
N ALA A 252 11.56 110.57 -17.81
CA ALA A 252 12.36 111.48 -18.64
C ALA A 252 11.70 112.80 -19.15
N PHE A 253 12.07 114.00 -18.70
CA PHE A 253 13.40 114.62 -18.63
C PHE A 253 14.10 114.82 -19.99
N ALA A 254 14.54 116.08 -20.21
CA ALA A 254 15.49 116.58 -21.20
C ALA A 254 15.06 116.86 -22.67
N SER A 255 15.53 118.03 -23.10
CA SER A 255 15.55 118.59 -24.46
C SER A 255 14.20 119.08 -25.02
N ARG A 256 14.13 120.21 -25.72
CA ARG A 256 15.22 120.85 -26.48
C ARG A 256 15.31 122.37 -26.25
N THR A 257 16.52 122.82 -25.94
CA THR A 257 16.90 124.22 -25.74
C THR A 257 17.23 124.94 -27.05
N ARG A 258 16.96 126.25 -27.10
CA ARG A 258 17.91 127.37 -27.38
C ARG A 258 17.15 128.59 -27.96
N GLY A 259 17.47 129.82 -27.56
CA GLY A 259 18.41 130.22 -26.52
C GLY A 259 18.76 131.71 -26.59
N LEU A 260 19.85 132.08 -25.88
CA LEU A 260 20.52 133.40 -25.88
C LEU A 260 19.71 134.55 -25.26
N CYS A 261 20.32 135.52 -24.55
CA CYS A 261 21.53 135.53 -23.72
C CYS A 261 21.55 136.84 -22.92
N LEU A 262 22.00 136.77 -21.66
CA LEU A 262 22.78 137.78 -20.92
C LEU A 262 22.29 139.24 -20.75
N ALA A 263 22.42 139.67 -19.49
CA ALA A 263 22.82 141.02 -19.03
C ALA A 263 21.80 142.19 -19.07
N GLY A 264 21.83 142.99 -18.00
CA GLY A 264 21.22 144.33 -17.95
C GLY A 264 20.49 144.65 -16.65
N GLU A 265 21.23 145.08 -15.62
CA GLU A 265 20.63 145.83 -14.49
C GLU A 265 20.25 147.28 -14.92
N PRO A 266 19.50 148.05 -14.10
CA PRO A 266 18.53 149.04 -14.60
C PRO A 266 19.10 150.45 -14.86
N PRO A 267 18.32 151.29 -15.56
CA PRO A 267 18.31 152.73 -15.27
C PRO A 267 16.92 153.39 -15.21
N LEU A 268 16.73 154.19 -14.14
CA LEU A 268 16.27 155.60 -14.12
C LEU A 268 15.14 156.11 -15.06
N ARG A 269 14.07 156.64 -14.41
CA ARG A 269 13.26 157.90 -14.61
C ARG A 269 13.55 158.83 -15.83
N PRO A 270 12.65 159.80 -16.22
CA PRO A 270 11.43 160.35 -15.56
C PRO A 270 10.17 160.45 -16.49
N GLY A 271 9.03 161.10 -16.20
CA GLY A 271 8.47 161.65 -14.94
C GLY A 271 8.02 163.14 -14.96
N SER A 272 6.70 163.44 -15.01
CA SER A 272 6.07 164.78 -14.81
C SER A 272 4.91 164.71 -13.77
N LEU A 273 4.96 165.31 -12.58
CA LEU A 273 4.99 166.76 -12.19
C LEU A 273 3.66 167.49 -12.47
N PRO A 274 3.21 168.48 -11.64
CA PRO A 274 4.02 169.61 -11.14
C PRO A 274 3.67 170.09 -9.69
N PRO A 275 4.00 171.33 -9.24
CA PRO A 275 5.35 171.70 -8.77
C PRO A 275 5.38 172.53 -7.44
N VAL A 276 6.57 173.00 -7.03
CA VAL A 276 6.81 173.86 -5.85
C VAL A 276 7.31 175.27 -6.23
N ARG A 277 6.66 176.32 -5.68
CA ARG A 277 7.16 177.68 -5.29
C ARG A 277 5.94 178.59 -5.01
N GLY A 278 5.96 179.64 -4.18
CA GLY A 278 7.04 180.25 -3.40
C GLY A 278 7.04 181.78 -3.58
N ALA A 279 6.46 182.54 -2.63
CA ALA A 279 6.48 184.00 -2.60
C ALA A 279 6.48 184.55 -1.16
N ARG A 280 7.13 185.70 -0.94
CA ARG A 280 7.38 186.35 0.37
C ARG A 280 6.26 187.34 0.75
N THR A 281 6.07 187.57 2.06
CA THR A 281 6.03 188.94 2.64
C THR A 281 6.40 188.96 4.14
N ALA A 282 7.23 189.94 4.51
CA ALA A 282 7.59 190.51 5.82
C ALA A 282 7.18 189.86 7.18
N SER A 283 8.21 189.53 7.97
CA SER A 283 8.50 189.89 9.39
C SER A 283 7.49 190.75 10.21
N PRO A 284 7.50 190.73 11.58
CA PRO A 284 8.66 190.51 12.45
C PRO A 284 8.35 189.57 13.68
N PRO A 285 9.02 189.61 14.87
CA PRO A 285 9.86 188.48 15.30
C PRO A 285 9.55 187.88 16.71
N PHE A 286 10.42 186.93 17.13
CA PHE A 286 10.64 186.35 18.49
C PHE A 286 9.94 185.02 18.89
N LEU A 287 10.78 183.96 18.92
CA LEU A 287 10.86 182.86 19.93
C LEU A 287 9.69 181.83 20.04
N PRO A 288 9.90 180.68 20.72
CA PRO A 288 11.08 179.79 20.68
C PRO A 288 10.74 178.28 20.62
N SER A 289 11.73 177.45 20.23
CA SER A 289 12.04 176.07 20.69
C SER A 289 10.98 174.94 20.77
N SER A 290 9.70 175.17 21.08
CA SER A 290 8.77 174.11 21.51
C SER A 290 8.34 173.16 20.38
N MET A 291 8.21 173.65 19.15
CA MET A 291 7.78 172.83 18.01
C MET A 291 8.81 171.77 17.59
N VAL A 292 10.11 172.05 17.75
CA VAL A 292 11.17 171.06 17.44
C VAL A 292 11.09 169.92 18.44
N SER A 293 11.05 170.24 19.73
CA SER A 293 10.85 169.25 20.80
C SER A 293 9.54 168.45 20.66
N GLN A 294 8.48 169.05 20.09
CA GLN A 294 7.21 168.36 19.85
C GLN A 294 7.27 167.35 18.68
N LEU A 295 8.10 167.61 17.67
CA LEU A 295 8.35 166.66 16.57
C LEU A 295 9.37 165.58 16.98
N GLU A 296 10.40 165.94 17.74
CA GLU A 296 11.35 164.99 18.32
C GLU A 296 10.66 164.03 19.31
N ALA A 297 9.71 164.53 20.11
CA ALA A 297 8.86 163.70 20.96
C ALA A 297 8.03 162.70 20.14
N ARG A 298 7.37 163.14 19.06
CA ARG A 298 6.61 162.25 18.16
C ARG A 298 7.46 161.21 17.45
N ILE A 299 8.68 161.56 17.03
CA ILE A 299 9.61 160.60 16.44
C ILE A 299 10.06 159.58 17.49
N SER A 300 10.37 160.04 18.71
CA SER A 300 10.72 159.16 19.83
C SER A 300 9.58 158.21 20.18
N GLU A 301 8.34 158.70 20.23
CA GLU A 301 7.12 157.93 20.50
C GLU A 301 6.85 156.88 19.41
N LEU A 302 7.06 157.21 18.12
CA LEU A 302 6.94 156.25 17.02
C LEU A 302 8.08 155.21 16.99
N VAL A 303 9.31 155.61 17.34
CA VAL A 303 10.46 154.70 17.47
C VAL A 303 10.26 153.76 18.67
N GLU A 304 9.71 154.25 19.77
CA GLU A 304 9.32 153.44 20.93
C GLU A 304 8.20 152.48 20.58
N GLN A 305 7.16 152.91 19.86
CA GLN A 305 6.10 152.03 19.34
C GLN A 305 6.66 150.94 18.43
N LEU A 306 7.55 151.27 17.48
CA LEU A 306 8.17 150.28 16.59
C LEU A 306 9.11 149.32 17.35
N GLY A 307 9.82 149.80 18.38
CA GLY A 307 10.61 149.00 19.29
C GLY A 307 9.75 148.04 20.13
N ASN A 308 8.59 148.50 20.59
CA ASN A 308 7.62 147.69 21.32
C ASN A 308 6.99 146.63 20.40
N GLU A 309 6.52 147.00 19.22
CA GLU A 309 5.94 146.08 18.21
C GLU A 309 6.94 145.02 17.74
N SER A 310 8.17 145.40 17.39
CA SER A 310 9.23 144.43 17.04
C SER A 310 9.59 143.54 18.23
N GLY A 311 9.59 144.07 19.45
CA GLY A 311 9.74 143.31 20.69
C GLY A 311 8.58 142.33 20.94
N PHE A 312 7.34 142.68 20.61
CA PHE A 312 6.20 141.77 20.66
C PHE A 312 6.29 140.69 19.57
N HIS A 313 6.68 141.04 18.35
CA HIS A 313 6.87 140.09 17.25
C HIS A 313 7.97 139.07 17.58
N GLN A 314 9.13 139.50 18.10
CA GLN A 314 10.20 138.61 18.54
C GLN A 314 9.73 137.66 19.65
N LYS A 315 8.93 138.14 20.61
CA LYS A 315 8.31 137.31 21.66
C LYS A 315 7.28 136.32 21.09
N ALA A 316 6.53 136.71 20.06
CA ALA A 316 5.59 135.84 19.37
C ALA A 316 6.31 134.72 18.59
N LEU A 317 7.37 135.07 17.85
CA LEU A 317 8.20 134.11 17.11
C LEU A 317 8.89 133.11 18.05
N GLN A 318 9.45 133.57 19.17
CA GLN A 318 10.01 132.68 20.20
C GLN A 318 8.97 131.76 20.85
N ARG A 319 7.70 132.20 20.95
CA ARG A 319 6.59 131.33 21.42
C ARG A 319 6.20 130.31 20.35
N ALA A 320 6.16 130.70 19.07
CA ALA A 320 5.91 129.81 17.95
C ALA A 320 6.99 128.71 17.86
N GLN A 321 8.27 129.07 17.85
CA GLN A 321 9.39 128.11 17.84
C GLN A 321 9.38 127.16 19.06
N LYS A 322 8.98 127.66 20.25
CA LYS A 322 8.79 126.83 21.46
C LYS A 322 7.52 125.96 21.42
N ALA A 323 6.58 126.26 20.53
CA ALA A 323 5.39 125.43 20.29
C ALA A 323 5.69 124.39 19.20
N GLU A 324 6.41 124.76 18.14
CA GLU A 324 6.91 123.88 17.08
C GLU A 324 7.82 122.80 17.65
N SER A 325 8.83 123.15 18.45
CA SER A 325 9.72 122.14 19.07
C SER A 325 8.97 121.21 20.03
N LYS A 326 7.94 121.70 20.72
CA LYS A 326 7.05 120.85 21.53
C LYS A 326 6.22 119.92 20.65
N LEU A 327 5.64 120.43 19.57
CA LEU A 327 4.85 119.65 18.61
C LEU A 327 5.70 118.55 17.98
N GLU A 328 6.94 118.84 17.60
CA GLU A 328 7.90 117.86 17.09
C GLU A 328 8.21 116.78 18.13
N THR A 329 8.49 117.14 19.40
CA THR A 329 8.70 116.15 20.46
C THR A 329 7.47 115.29 20.74
N LEU A 330 6.27 115.87 20.71
CA LEU A 330 5.01 115.13 20.89
C LEU A 330 4.71 114.22 19.69
N GLN A 331 5.03 114.65 18.48
CA GLN A 331 4.89 113.84 17.26
C GLN A 331 5.89 112.68 17.24
N GLY A 332 7.12 112.88 17.72
CA GLY A 332 8.10 111.81 17.94
C GLY A 332 7.64 110.79 19.00
N GLN A 333 7.03 111.25 20.10
CA GLN A 333 6.44 110.37 21.11
C GLN A 333 5.23 109.59 20.58
N LEU A 334 4.34 110.26 19.82
CA LEU A 334 3.16 109.64 19.22
C LEU A 334 3.55 108.55 18.22
N THR A 335 4.47 108.84 17.30
CA THR A 335 4.96 107.85 16.32
C THR A 335 5.70 106.67 16.97
N TYR A 336 6.42 106.90 18.08
CA TYR A 336 7.00 105.82 18.88
C TYR A 336 5.92 104.90 19.50
N LEU A 337 4.90 105.49 20.13
CA LEU A 337 3.79 104.74 20.76
C LEU A 337 2.92 104.01 19.72
N GLU A 338 2.71 104.59 18.55
CA GLU A 338 2.06 103.91 17.42
C GLU A 338 2.88 102.71 16.94
N GLY A 339 4.21 102.83 16.88
CA GLY A 339 5.12 101.73 16.57
C GLY A 339 5.09 100.61 17.63
N GLU A 340 5.11 100.95 18.92
CA GLU A 340 4.96 99.97 20.00
C GLU A 340 3.61 99.25 19.94
N LEU A 341 2.51 99.99 19.74
CA LEU A 341 1.16 99.42 19.62
C LEU A 341 1.08 98.43 18.45
N ALA A 342 1.56 98.82 17.27
CA ALA A 342 1.58 97.96 16.08
C ALA A 342 2.46 96.71 16.28
N SER A 343 3.61 96.83 16.95
CA SER A 343 4.43 95.67 17.30
C SER A 343 3.72 94.72 18.28
N GLY A 344 2.94 95.28 19.21
CA GLY A 344 2.10 94.54 20.15
C GLY A 344 0.94 93.81 19.48
N ASP A 345 0.31 94.40 18.46
CA ASP A 345 -0.71 93.74 17.63
C ASP A 345 -0.12 92.54 16.88
N VAL A 346 1.01 92.71 16.20
CA VAL A 346 1.70 91.60 15.51
C VAL A 346 2.06 90.46 16.47
N LEU A 347 2.50 90.77 17.69
CA LEU A 347 2.76 89.74 18.71
C LEU A 347 1.47 89.04 19.18
N ARG A 348 0.37 89.77 19.37
CA ARG A 348 -0.94 89.19 19.70
C ARG A 348 -1.44 88.26 18.59
N ASP A 349 -1.33 88.67 17.33
CA ASP A 349 -1.75 87.88 16.18
C ASP A 349 -0.93 86.60 16.01
N ASN A 350 0.39 86.68 16.21
CA ASN A 350 1.27 85.50 16.22
C ASN A 350 0.90 84.51 17.35
N LEU A 351 0.63 85.00 18.56
CA LEU A 351 0.18 84.16 19.68
C LEU A 351 -1.20 83.55 19.43
N ASN A 352 -2.13 84.31 18.82
CA ASN A 352 -3.44 83.82 18.41
C ASN A 352 -3.34 82.74 17.31
N PHE A 353 -2.44 82.92 16.34
CA PHE A 353 -2.18 81.94 15.28
C PHE A 353 -1.63 80.62 15.84
N GLU A 354 -0.61 80.68 16.70
CA GLU A 354 -0.09 79.47 17.36
C GLU A 354 -1.15 78.83 18.26
N LYS A 355 -1.94 79.60 19.01
CA LYS A 355 -3.08 79.07 19.78
C LYS A 355 -4.10 78.32 18.89
N GLN A 356 -4.46 78.87 17.73
CA GLN A 356 -5.34 78.19 16.77
C GLN A 356 -4.74 76.89 16.22
N LYS A 357 -3.43 76.88 15.98
CA LYS A 357 -2.69 75.69 15.53
C LYS A 357 -2.65 74.59 16.60
N TYR A 358 -2.41 74.94 17.86
CA TYR A 358 -2.49 74.01 18.99
C TYR A 358 -3.92 73.48 19.21
N LEU A 359 -4.95 74.32 19.09
CA LEU A 359 -6.35 73.90 19.17
C LEU A 359 -6.69 72.89 18.08
N LYS A 360 -6.35 73.18 16.81
CA LYS A 360 -6.56 72.24 15.68
C LYS A 360 -5.84 70.90 15.89
N PHE A 361 -4.62 70.91 16.43
CA PHE A 361 -3.89 69.69 16.78
C PHE A 361 -4.60 68.90 17.89
N LEU A 362 -5.10 69.59 18.92
CA LEU A 362 -5.80 68.96 20.04
C LEU A 362 -7.17 68.40 19.65
N ASP A 363 -7.89 69.06 18.73
CA ASP A 363 -9.12 68.54 18.12
C ASP A 363 -8.83 67.26 17.32
N GLN A 364 -7.80 67.27 16.46
CA GLN A 364 -7.37 66.06 15.71
C GLN A 364 -6.96 64.91 16.65
N LEU A 365 -6.25 65.21 17.73
CA LEU A 365 -5.83 64.22 18.71
C LEU A 365 -7.02 63.64 19.48
N SER A 366 -8.01 64.49 19.80
CA SER A 366 -9.27 64.07 20.42
C SER A 366 -10.05 63.13 19.50
N GLU A 367 -10.13 63.43 18.20
CA GLU A 367 -10.77 62.57 17.19
C GLU A 367 -10.11 61.19 17.11
N LYS A 368 -8.76 61.14 17.03
CA LYS A 368 -8.04 59.85 16.99
C LYS A 368 -8.19 59.05 18.28
N MET A 369 -8.37 59.70 19.42
CA MET A 369 -8.63 59.05 20.72
C MET A 369 -10.11 58.75 21.00
N LYS A 370 -11.02 59.20 20.12
CA LYS A 370 -12.49 59.13 20.23
C LYS A 370 -13.03 59.88 21.45
N LEU A 371 -12.56 61.11 21.65
CA LEU A 371 -12.91 62.02 22.73
C LEU A 371 -13.76 63.21 22.28
N ASP A 372 -14.20 63.25 21.02
CA ASP A 372 -14.83 64.41 20.36
C ASP A 372 -15.96 65.07 21.16
N GLN A 373 -16.86 64.24 21.71
CA GLN A 373 -17.98 64.72 22.53
C GLN A 373 -17.50 65.39 23.84
N MET A 374 -16.49 64.81 24.51
CA MET A 374 -15.92 65.40 25.72
C MET A 374 -15.09 66.64 25.40
N ALA A 375 -14.37 66.63 24.26
CA ALA A 375 -13.62 67.80 23.81
C ALA A 375 -14.55 69.00 23.55
N ALA A 376 -15.70 68.79 22.90
CA ALA A 376 -16.68 69.84 22.64
C ALA A 376 -17.17 70.57 23.92
N GLU A 377 -17.24 69.86 25.04
CA GLU A 377 -17.76 70.36 26.32
C GLU A 377 -16.66 70.91 27.27
N LEU A 378 -15.39 70.58 27.02
CA LEU A 378 -14.26 70.93 27.88
C LEU A 378 -13.41 72.10 27.37
N GLY A 379 -12.98 72.95 28.30
CA GLY A 379 -11.97 74.00 28.06
C GLY A 379 -10.58 73.43 27.74
N PHE A 380 -9.74 74.24 27.09
CA PHE A 380 -8.43 73.84 26.55
C PHE A 380 -7.55 73.05 27.54
N ASP A 381 -7.43 73.52 28.78
CA ASP A 381 -6.56 72.90 29.78
C ASP A 381 -7.06 71.49 30.18
N MET A 382 -8.37 71.33 30.38
CA MET A 382 -8.97 70.03 30.75
C MET A 382 -8.96 69.01 29.60
N ARG A 383 -8.98 69.47 28.34
CA ARG A 383 -8.83 68.58 27.17
C ARG A 383 -7.48 67.86 27.18
N LEU A 384 -6.40 68.54 27.61
CA LEU A 384 -5.06 67.93 27.71
C LEU A 384 -5.04 66.83 28.77
N ASP A 385 -5.62 67.07 29.95
CA ASP A 385 -5.70 66.06 31.03
C ASP A 385 -6.52 64.83 30.61
N VAL A 386 -7.64 65.02 29.90
CA VAL A 386 -8.46 63.91 29.41
C VAL A 386 -7.75 63.12 28.30
N VAL A 387 -7.02 63.79 27.41
CA VAL A 387 -6.15 63.15 26.39
C VAL A 387 -5.05 62.31 27.06
N LEU A 388 -4.40 62.83 28.11
CA LEU A 388 -3.38 62.11 28.87
C LEU A 388 -3.97 60.87 29.58
N ALA A 389 -5.08 61.04 30.32
CA ALA A 389 -5.76 59.93 30.99
C ALA A 389 -6.23 58.84 30.02
N ARG A 390 -6.72 59.24 28.83
CA ARG A 390 -7.09 58.32 27.75
C ARG A 390 -5.88 57.59 27.17
N THR A 391 -4.75 58.27 27.00
CA THR A 391 -3.49 57.67 26.56
C THR A 391 -3.00 56.60 27.55
N GLU A 392 -2.98 56.92 28.86
CA GLU A 392 -2.64 55.95 29.90
C GLU A 392 -3.58 54.74 29.90
N GLN A 393 -4.89 54.96 29.71
CA GLN A 393 -5.87 53.89 29.61
C GLN A 393 -5.58 52.96 28.44
N LEU A 394 -5.29 53.50 27.25
CA LEU A 394 -4.95 52.71 26.07
C LEU A 394 -3.67 51.90 26.28
N VAL A 395 -2.61 52.50 26.84
CA VAL A 395 -1.36 51.78 27.18
C VAL A 395 -1.61 50.63 28.18
N ARG A 396 -2.46 50.82 29.18
CA ARG A 396 -2.84 49.75 30.12
C ARG A 396 -3.62 48.61 29.43
N LEU A 397 -4.54 48.94 28.52
CA LEU A 397 -5.29 47.95 27.74
C LEU A 397 -4.39 47.16 26.79
N GLU A 398 -3.47 47.81 26.09
CA GLU A 398 -2.48 47.15 25.23
C GLU A 398 -1.54 46.23 26.03
N SER A 399 -1.03 46.71 27.18
CA SER A 399 -0.20 45.90 28.09
C SER A 399 -0.94 44.63 28.55
N ASN A 400 -2.20 44.76 28.95
CA ASN A 400 -3.02 43.61 29.35
C ASN A 400 -3.24 42.64 28.18
N ALA A 401 -3.58 43.13 26.98
CA ALA A 401 -3.73 42.31 25.79
C ALA A 401 -2.43 41.58 25.39
N VAL A 402 -1.27 42.23 25.55
CA VAL A 402 0.05 41.61 25.32
C VAL A 402 0.33 40.51 26.36
N ILE A 403 -0.02 40.73 27.64
CA ILE A 403 0.10 39.71 28.69
C ILE A 403 -0.82 38.52 28.41
N GLU A 404 -2.09 38.76 28.08
CA GLU A 404 -3.05 37.72 27.71
C GLU A 404 -2.55 36.90 26.52
N ASN A 405 -2.15 37.55 25.43
CA ASN A 405 -1.57 36.90 24.25
C ASN A 405 -0.32 36.08 24.60
N LYS A 406 0.55 36.58 25.48
CA LYS A 406 1.72 35.83 25.98
C LYS A 406 1.32 34.58 26.77
N THR A 407 0.28 34.66 27.61
CA THR A 407 -0.24 33.47 28.32
C THR A 407 -0.89 32.46 27.36
N ILE A 408 -1.66 32.91 26.38
CA ILE A 408 -2.26 32.07 25.34
C ILE A 408 -1.18 31.37 24.51
N ALA A 409 -0.16 32.11 24.05
CA ALA A 409 0.97 31.56 23.32
C ALA A 409 1.72 30.49 24.15
N HIS A 410 1.99 30.75 25.43
CA HIS A 410 2.62 29.75 26.31
C HIS A 410 1.72 28.53 26.58
N ASN A 411 0.41 28.72 26.69
CA ASN A 411 -0.57 27.63 26.80
C ASN A 411 -0.60 26.76 25.53
N LEU A 412 -0.57 27.38 24.35
CA LEU A 412 -0.48 26.69 23.07
C LEU A 412 0.86 25.96 22.91
N GLN A 413 1.98 26.57 23.32
CA GLN A 413 3.30 25.93 23.32
C GLN A 413 3.34 24.69 24.21
N ARG A 414 2.74 24.75 25.42
CA ARG A 414 2.60 23.57 26.31
C ARG A 414 1.70 22.49 25.72
N LYS A 415 0.57 22.85 25.10
CA LYS A 415 -0.30 21.91 24.37
C LYS A 415 0.46 21.26 23.20
N LEU A 416 1.23 22.02 22.44
CA LEU A 416 2.03 21.51 21.32
C LEU A 416 3.14 20.56 21.80
N LYS A 417 3.83 20.87 22.90
CA LYS A 417 4.83 19.97 23.49
C LYS A 417 4.21 18.64 23.92
N THR A 418 3.11 18.67 24.67
CA THR A 418 2.43 17.44 25.14
C THR A 418 1.83 16.61 23.99
N GLN A 419 1.41 17.24 22.88
CA GLN A 419 0.97 16.50 21.68
C GLN A 419 2.15 15.88 20.91
N LYS A 420 3.32 16.53 20.87
CA LYS A 420 4.55 15.93 20.31
C LYS A 420 5.00 14.71 21.10
N GLU A 421 5.10 14.81 22.42
CA GLU A 421 5.46 13.68 23.31
C GLU A 421 4.49 12.49 23.15
N ARG A 422 3.19 12.77 22.99
CA ARG A 422 2.16 11.75 22.69
C ARG A 422 2.31 11.12 21.31
N LEU A 423 2.74 11.89 20.31
CA LEU A 423 2.98 11.40 18.95
C LEU A 423 4.22 10.50 18.92
N GLU A 424 5.33 10.95 19.51
CA GLU A 424 6.59 10.20 19.65
C GLU A 424 6.36 8.87 20.40
N SER A 425 5.58 8.90 21.49
CA SER A 425 5.19 7.68 22.24
C SER A 425 4.37 6.70 21.38
N LYS A 426 3.44 7.19 20.55
CA LYS A 426 2.67 6.35 19.61
C LYS A 426 3.55 5.81 18.47
N GLU A 427 4.49 6.60 17.97
CA GLU A 427 5.42 6.19 16.92
C GLU A 427 6.34 5.07 17.41
N LEU A 428 6.87 5.18 18.64
CA LEU A 428 7.60 4.10 19.30
C LEU A 428 6.75 2.82 19.42
N HIS A 429 5.48 2.94 19.83
CA HIS A 429 4.58 1.78 19.90
C HIS A 429 4.32 1.14 18.53
N VAL A 430 4.09 1.94 17.49
CA VAL A 430 3.92 1.45 16.11
C VAL A 430 5.19 0.75 15.61
N ASN A 431 6.37 1.27 15.93
CA ASN A 431 7.64 0.66 15.54
C ASN A 431 7.89 -0.68 16.28
N LEU A 432 7.53 -0.78 17.56
CA LEU A 432 7.56 -2.05 18.30
C LEU A 432 6.57 -3.07 17.72
N LEU A 433 5.35 -2.66 17.34
CA LEU A 433 4.39 -3.54 16.67
C LEU A 433 4.89 -4.02 15.31
N ARG A 434 5.48 -3.14 14.50
CA ARG A 434 6.12 -3.51 13.22
C ARG A 434 7.24 -4.54 13.41
N GLN A 435 8.11 -4.34 14.41
CA GLN A 435 9.14 -5.32 14.74
C GLN A 435 8.53 -6.67 15.17
N LYS A 436 7.47 -6.67 15.98
CA LYS A 436 6.82 -7.91 16.40
C LYS A 436 6.11 -8.64 15.25
N ILE A 437 5.51 -7.91 14.31
CA ILE A 437 4.95 -8.49 13.08
C ILE A 437 6.06 -9.17 12.26
N ALA A 438 7.17 -8.48 12.00
CA ALA A 438 8.30 -9.05 11.26
C ALA A 438 8.88 -10.32 11.92
N GLN A 439 8.98 -10.34 13.25
CA GLN A 439 9.37 -11.55 14.01
C GLN A 439 8.37 -12.70 13.79
N LEU A 440 7.06 -12.44 13.90
CA LEU A 440 6.02 -13.45 13.71
C LEU A 440 5.96 -13.97 12.26
N GLU A 441 6.27 -13.13 11.28
CA GLU A 441 6.40 -13.52 9.87
C GLU A 441 7.62 -14.42 9.65
N GLN A 442 8.77 -14.12 10.25
CA GLN A 442 9.95 -15.00 10.24
C GLN A 442 9.68 -16.33 10.94
N GLU A 443 9.07 -16.32 12.14
CA GLU A 443 8.65 -17.53 12.84
C GLU A 443 7.70 -18.39 11.97
N LYS A 444 6.75 -17.76 11.27
CA LYS A 444 5.82 -18.44 10.36
C LYS A 444 6.55 -19.06 9.17
N GLN A 445 7.51 -18.36 8.56
CA GLN A 445 8.32 -18.90 7.47
C GLN A 445 9.14 -20.12 7.92
N VAL A 446 9.81 -20.05 9.08
CA VAL A 446 10.56 -21.16 9.66
C VAL A 446 9.64 -22.35 9.97
N ARG A 447 8.47 -22.12 10.59
CA ARG A 447 7.48 -23.18 10.85
C ARG A 447 6.96 -23.83 9.55
N SER A 448 6.83 -23.06 8.47
CA SER A 448 6.44 -23.56 7.15
C SER A 448 7.52 -24.43 6.52
N ALA A 449 8.79 -24.02 6.59
CA ALA A 449 9.93 -24.81 6.12
C ALA A 449 10.04 -26.14 6.88
N LEU A 450 9.97 -26.08 8.22
CA LEU A 450 9.97 -27.27 9.08
C LEU A 450 8.77 -28.20 8.84
N ALA A 451 7.64 -27.71 8.31
CA ALA A 451 6.52 -28.56 7.92
C ALA A 451 6.82 -29.31 6.62
N VAL A 452 7.38 -28.64 5.61
CA VAL A 452 7.82 -29.25 4.35
C VAL A 452 8.88 -30.32 4.59
N GLU A 453 9.92 -30.03 5.39
CA GLU A 453 10.93 -31.02 5.77
C GLU A 453 10.32 -32.25 6.45
N ARG A 454 9.30 -32.05 7.31
CA ARG A 454 8.59 -33.14 7.98
C ARG A 454 7.80 -34.00 6.99
N ASP A 455 7.17 -33.38 6.00
CA ASP A 455 6.43 -34.09 4.95
C ASP A 455 7.36 -34.85 3.99
N GLU A 456 8.53 -34.29 3.65
CA GLU A 456 9.58 -34.99 2.92
C GLU A 456 10.13 -36.19 3.72
N ALA A 457 10.39 -36.02 5.02
CA ALA A 457 10.77 -37.12 5.91
C ALA A 457 9.68 -38.20 5.97
N ASN A 458 8.40 -37.82 6.08
CA ASN A 458 7.27 -38.76 6.04
C ASN A 458 7.18 -39.51 4.70
N LEU A 459 7.46 -38.84 3.57
CA LEU A 459 7.49 -39.46 2.24
C LEU A 459 8.65 -40.43 2.09
N THR A 460 9.84 -40.14 2.63
CA THR A 460 10.97 -41.07 2.62
C THR A 460 10.71 -42.28 3.53
N LEU A 461 10.13 -42.08 4.72
CA LEU A 461 9.73 -43.15 5.63
C LEU A 461 8.72 -44.09 4.95
N ARG A 462 7.66 -43.55 4.32
CA ARG A 462 6.70 -44.36 3.53
C ARG A 462 7.35 -45.13 2.38
N LYS A 463 8.37 -44.56 1.71
CA LYS A 463 9.13 -45.26 0.66
C LYS A 463 9.97 -46.40 1.23
N LEU A 464 10.61 -46.20 2.39
CA LEU A 464 11.39 -47.23 3.09
C LEU A 464 10.48 -48.35 3.62
N GLN A 465 9.34 -48.03 4.21
CA GLN A 465 8.37 -49.00 4.69
C GLN A 465 7.88 -49.92 3.56
N LYS A 466 7.56 -49.37 2.39
CA LYS A 466 7.25 -50.17 1.18
C LYS A 466 8.40 -51.06 0.70
N LYS A 467 9.67 -50.69 0.94
CA LYS A 467 10.82 -51.58 0.67
C LYS A 467 10.91 -52.71 1.71
N VAL A 468 10.71 -52.40 2.99
CA VAL A 468 10.69 -53.41 4.07
C VAL A 468 9.57 -54.43 3.84
N GLU A 469 8.37 -54.00 3.47
CA GLU A 469 7.25 -54.90 3.14
C GLU A 469 7.56 -55.84 1.96
N ARG A 470 8.30 -55.37 0.95
CA ARG A 470 8.74 -56.22 -0.18
C ARG A 470 9.77 -57.24 0.26
N LEU A 471 10.82 -56.79 0.96
CA LEU A 471 11.86 -57.67 1.50
C LEU A 471 11.30 -58.71 2.49
N GLN A 472 10.27 -58.36 3.27
CA GLN A 472 9.57 -59.31 4.14
C GLN A 472 8.81 -60.39 3.36
N LYS A 473 8.18 -60.05 2.23
CA LYS A 473 7.52 -61.01 1.34
C LYS A 473 8.52 -61.90 0.60
N GLU A 474 9.61 -61.33 0.10
CA GLU A 474 10.72 -62.10 -0.49
C GLU A 474 11.30 -63.08 0.56
N LEU A 475 11.49 -62.63 1.80
CA LEU A 475 11.95 -63.48 2.90
C LEU A 475 10.94 -64.57 3.28
N SER A 476 9.62 -64.34 3.22
CA SER A 476 8.63 -65.39 3.49
C SER A 476 8.64 -66.46 2.40
N VAL A 477 8.63 -66.06 1.12
CA VAL A 477 8.75 -66.99 -0.01
C VAL A 477 10.05 -67.80 0.05
N CYS A 478 11.17 -67.18 0.41
CA CYS A 478 12.44 -67.90 0.62
C CYS A 478 12.39 -68.88 1.81
N ARG A 479 11.61 -68.59 2.85
CA ARG A 479 11.42 -69.52 3.98
C ARG A 479 10.51 -70.68 3.59
N GLU A 480 9.43 -70.41 2.88
CA GLU A 480 8.48 -71.41 2.36
C GLU A 480 9.21 -72.41 1.44
N SER A 481 9.99 -71.94 0.47
CA SER A 481 10.77 -72.82 -0.40
C SER A 481 11.86 -73.60 0.35
N ASN A 482 12.47 -73.01 1.39
CA ASN A 482 13.43 -73.73 2.26
C ASN A 482 12.75 -74.83 3.09
N THR A 483 11.51 -74.61 3.56
CA THR A 483 10.71 -75.66 4.23
C THR A 483 10.26 -76.74 3.26
N GLU A 484 9.90 -76.39 2.03
CA GLU A 484 9.53 -77.34 0.98
C GLU A 484 10.73 -78.22 0.58
N LEU A 485 11.91 -77.62 0.34
CA LEU A 485 13.14 -78.36 0.06
C LEU A 485 13.56 -79.28 1.21
N LYS A 486 13.30 -78.89 2.47
CA LYS A 486 13.52 -79.76 3.64
C LYS A 486 12.54 -80.93 3.69
N ALA A 487 11.28 -80.74 3.29
CA ALA A 487 10.31 -81.82 3.18
C ALA A 487 10.72 -82.80 2.05
N GLN A 488 11.01 -82.28 0.85
CA GLN A 488 11.51 -83.10 -0.28
C GLN A 488 12.80 -83.87 0.08
N LEU A 489 13.69 -83.28 0.87
CA LEU A 489 14.89 -83.95 1.36
C LEU A 489 14.54 -85.08 2.34
N ALA A 490 13.58 -84.88 3.25
CA ALA A 490 13.09 -85.92 4.15
C ALA A 490 12.43 -87.09 3.38
N ASP A 491 11.58 -86.79 2.40
CA ASP A 491 10.96 -87.79 1.50
C ASP A 491 12.04 -88.58 0.74
N THR A 492 13.08 -87.89 0.26
CA THR A 492 14.23 -88.52 -0.40
C THR A 492 15.02 -89.42 0.54
N HIS A 493 15.16 -89.05 1.82
CA HIS A 493 15.76 -89.90 2.85
C HIS A 493 14.89 -91.14 3.14
N GLU A 494 13.57 -91.01 3.23
CA GLU A 494 12.66 -92.14 3.42
C GLU A 494 12.69 -93.09 2.22
N LEU A 495 12.66 -92.58 0.99
CA LEU A 495 12.85 -93.36 -0.22
C LEU A 495 14.19 -94.10 -0.21
N LYS A 496 15.28 -93.44 0.18
CA LYS A 496 16.60 -94.08 0.30
C LYS A 496 16.62 -95.19 1.35
N ILE A 497 15.92 -95.04 2.47
CA ILE A 497 15.75 -96.11 3.48
C ILE A 497 14.99 -97.29 2.85
N LYS A 498 13.85 -97.04 2.20
CA LYS A 498 13.06 -98.07 1.50
C LYS A 498 13.87 -98.80 0.42
N THR A 499 14.69 -98.08 -0.35
CA THR A 499 15.60 -98.70 -1.33
C THR A 499 16.64 -99.59 -0.64
N LEU A 500 17.24 -99.16 0.48
CA LEU A 500 18.19 -99.99 1.23
C LEU A 500 17.53 -101.23 1.86
N GLU A 501 16.29 -101.13 2.32
CA GLU A 501 15.50 -102.26 2.82
C GLU A 501 15.18 -103.25 1.68
N GLN A 502 14.76 -102.75 0.52
CA GLN A 502 14.57 -103.57 -0.69
C GLN A 502 15.86 -104.23 -1.13
N THR A 503 17.01 -103.53 -1.11
CA THR A 503 18.31 -104.11 -1.44
C THR A 503 18.68 -105.25 -0.48
N LYS A 504 18.48 -105.08 0.84
CA LYS A 504 18.67 -106.17 1.81
C LYS A 504 17.75 -107.36 1.56
N ALA A 505 16.48 -107.11 1.27
CA ALA A 505 15.52 -108.18 0.94
C ALA A 505 15.94 -108.94 -0.34
N ILE A 506 16.44 -108.23 -1.36
CA ILE A 506 17.00 -108.84 -2.58
C ILE A 506 18.27 -109.63 -2.28
N GLU A 507 19.17 -109.14 -1.42
CA GLU A 507 20.35 -109.88 -0.97
C GLU A 507 19.98 -111.18 -0.24
N ASP A 508 18.99 -111.15 0.65
CA ASP A 508 18.55 -112.33 1.40
C ASP A 508 17.78 -113.32 0.51
N LEU A 509 16.99 -112.82 -0.44
CA LEU A 509 16.42 -113.65 -1.51
C LEU A 509 17.53 -114.29 -2.37
N ASN A 510 18.58 -113.56 -2.76
CA ASN A 510 19.73 -114.13 -3.48
C ASN A 510 20.46 -115.18 -2.63
N LYS A 511 20.72 -114.94 -1.34
CA LYS A 511 21.32 -115.94 -0.43
C LYS A 511 20.45 -117.20 -0.31
N SER A 512 19.12 -117.07 -0.32
CA SER A 512 18.20 -118.21 -0.28
C SER A 512 18.10 -118.93 -1.63
N ARG A 513 18.10 -118.20 -2.75
CA ARG A 513 18.25 -118.74 -4.11
C ARG A 513 19.54 -119.54 -4.24
N ASP A 514 20.67 -119.02 -3.79
CA ASP A 514 21.96 -119.72 -3.89
C ASP A 514 22.01 -120.99 -3.01
N LYS A 515 21.27 -121.01 -1.89
CA LYS A 515 21.05 -122.24 -1.11
C LYS A 515 20.15 -123.23 -1.87
N LEU A 516 19.07 -122.77 -2.49
CA LEU A 516 18.19 -123.58 -3.34
C LEU A 516 18.93 -124.14 -4.55
N GLU A 517 19.76 -123.35 -5.24
CA GLU A 517 20.62 -123.77 -6.35
C GLU A 517 21.59 -124.87 -5.89
N LYS A 518 22.27 -124.68 -4.73
CA LYS A 518 23.13 -125.72 -4.14
C LYS A 518 22.38 -126.98 -3.71
N MET A 519 21.10 -126.88 -3.32
CA MET A 519 20.25 -128.04 -3.03
C MET A 519 19.79 -128.74 -4.32
N LYS A 520 19.44 -127.97 -5.35
CA LYS A 520 19.12 -128.44 -6.70
C LYS A 520 20.30 -129.16 -7.32
N GLU A 521 21.50 -128.59 -7.33
CA GLU A 521 22.72 -129.27 -7.80
C GLU A 521 22.97 -130.59 -7.06
N LYS A 522 22.76 -130.63 -5.74
CA LYS A 522 22.88 -131.87 -4.95
C LYS A 522 21.80 -132.88 -5.32
N ALA A 523 20.58 -132.43 -5.59
CA ALA A 523 19.48 -133.28 -6.03
C ALA A 523 19.72 -133.80 -7.46
N GLU A 524 20.20 -132.96 -8.39
CA GLU A 524 20.60 -133.33 -9.75
C GLU A 524 21.78 -134.31 -9.73
N LYS A 525 22.81 -134.10 -8.90
CA LYS A 525 23.92 -135.05 -8.72
C LYS A 525 23.41 -136.40 -8.20
N LYS A 526 22.50 -136.41 -7.20
CA LYS A 526 21.86 -137.65 -6.72
C LYS A 526 20.99 -138.31 -7.79
N LEU A 527 20.20 -137.54 -8.53
CA LEU A 527 19.37 -138.02 -9.64
C LEU A 527 20.24 -138.65 -10.73
N MET A 528 21.38 -138.04 -11.05
CA MET A 528 22.35 -138.58 -12.00
C MET A 528 22.99 -139.88 -11.49
N CYS A 529 23.35 -139.98 -10.20
CA CYS A 529 23.82 -141.23 -9.61
C CYS A 529 22.76 -142.33 -9.70
N VAL A 530 21.54 -142.07 -9.21
CA VAL A 530 20.41 -143.02 -9.29
C VAL A 530 20.06 -143.37 -10.74
N LYS A 531 20.20 -142.44 -11.68
CA LYS A 531 20.04 -142.71 -13.10
C LYS A 531 21.14 -143.61 -13.63
N SER A 532 22.41 -143.39 -13.29
CA SER A 532 23.50 -144.29 -13.71
C SER A 532 23.39 -145.68 -13.07
N GLU A 533 22.90 -145.77 -11.82
CA GLU A 533 22.58 -147.04 -11.15
C GLU A 533 21.43 -147.76 -11.88
N LEU A 534 20.37 -147.02 -12.26
CA LEU A 534 19.26 -147.55 -13.06
C LEU A 534 19.73 -148.01 -14.45
N ASP A 535 20.51 -147.20 -15.15
CA ASP A 535 21.08 -147.54 -16.47
C ASP A 535 21.96 -148.79 -16.37
N SER A 536 22.74 -148.96 -15.29
CA SER A 536 23.55 -150.18 -15.04
C SER A 536 22.70 -151.41 -14.72
N THR A 537 21.67 -151.29 -13.89
CA THR A 537 20.77 -152.41 -13.56
C THR A 537 19.87 -152.78 -14.74
N GLU A 538 19.47 -151.82 -15.58
CA GLU A 538 18.81 -152.09 -16.86
C GLU A 538 19.76 -152.81 -17.84
N HIS A 539 21.06 -152.50 -17.82
CA HIS A 539 22.06 -153.20 -18.63
C HIS A 539 22.28 -154.63 -18.15
N GLU A 540 22.47 -154.86 -16.85
CA GLU A 540 22.56 -156.21 -16.25
C GLU A 540 21.30 -157.04 -16.54
N ALA A 541 20.11 -156.46 -16.36
CA ALA A 541 18.84 -157.12 -16.67
C ALA A 541 18.68 -157.45 -18.17
N LYS A 542 19.24 -156.64 -19.07
CA LYS A 542 19.32 -156.94 -20.52
C LYS A 542 20.30 -158.09 -20.78
N GLU A 543 21.48 -158.09 -20.17
CA GLU A 543 22.43 -159.19 -20.29
C GLU A 543 21.86 -160.51 -19.78
N ASP A 544 21.20 -160.52 -18.63
CA ASP A 544 20.55 -161.72 -18.08
C ASP A 544 19.41 -162.22 -18.97
N LYS A 545 18.64 -161.30 -19.56
CA LYS A 545 17.61 -161.65 -20.55
C LYS A 545 18.24 -162.27 -21.81
N GLU A 546 19.36 -161.73 -22.29
CA GLU A 546 20.07 -162.27 -23.46
C GLU A 546 20.73 -163.63 -23.13
N ARG A 547 21.32 -163.79 -21.92
CA ARG A 547 21.80 -165.08 -21.38
C ARG A 547 20.69 -166.13 -21.35
N ALA A 548 19.53 -165.79 -20.79
CA ALA A 548 18.38 -166.68 -20.72
C ALA A 548 17.84 -167.05 -22.12
N LYS A 549 17.77 -166.09 -23.04
CA LYS A 549 17.37 -166.30 -24.44
C LYS A 549 18.33 -167.23 -25.17
N ASN A 550 19.64 -167.04 -25.05
CA ASN A 550 20.65 -167.91 -25.64
C ASN A 550 20.56 -169.34 -25.08
N MET A 551 20.33 -169.48 -23.77
CA MET A 551 20.16 -170.78 -23.12
C MET A 551 18.90 -171.52 -23.60
N ILE A 552 17.79 -170.80 -23.82
CA ILE A 552 16.58 -171.36 -24.46
C ILE A 552 16.87 -171.80 -25.90
N GLU A 553 17.64 -171.03 -26.66
CA GLU A 553 17.98 -171.35 -28.05
C GLU A 553 18.83 -172.61 -28.17
N VAL A 554 19.81 -172.80 -27.28
CA VAL A 554 20.60 -174.05 -27.14
C VAL A 554 19.67 -175.25 -26.87
N VAL A 555 18.85 -175.20 -25.81
CA VAL A 555 17.92 -176.28 -25.46
C VAL A 555 16.94 -176.59 -26.61
N THR A 556 16.48 -175.56 -27.32
CA THR A 556 15.60 -175.72 -28.49
C THR A 556 16.31 -176.40 -29.67
N SER A 557 17.62 -176.20 -29.82
CA SER A 557 18.43 -176.85 -30.86
C SER A 557 18.71 -178.32 -30.53
N GLU A 558 19.02 -178.65 -29.27
CA GLU A 558 19.21 -180.03 -28.78
C GLU A 558 17.92 -180.86 -28.89
N MET A 559 16.78 -180.26 -28.55
CA MET A 559 15.47 -180.89 -28.70
C MET A 559 15.17 -181.24 -30.18
N LYS A 560 15.59 -180.41 -31.14
CA LYS A 560 15.45 -180.69 -32.57
C LYS A 560 16.35 -181.83 -33.05
N THR A 561 17.59 -181.94 -32.53
CA THR A 561 18.50 -183.03 -32.90
C THR A 561 18.04 -184.36 -32.32
N LEU A 562 17.65 -184.42 -31.04
CA LEU A 562 17.11 -185.64 -30.41
C LEU A 562 15.89 -186.19 -31.14
N LYS A 563 14.94 -185.33 -31.54
CA LYS A 563 13.75 -185.74 -32.29
C LYS A 563 14.14 -186.41 -33.62
N LYS A 564 15.14 -185.89 -34.31
CA LYS A 564 15.58 -186.40 -35.61
C LYS A 564 16.26 -187.77 -35.50
N SER A 565 17.09 -187.99 -34.47
CA SER A 565 17.68 -189.30 -34.20
C SER A 565 16.66 -190.39 -33.85
N LEU A 566 15.55 -190.02 -33.17
CA LEU A 566 14.49 -190.96 -32.81
C LEU A 566 13.74 -191.47 -34.06
N GLU A 567 13.36 -190.56 -34.97
CA GLU A 567 12.71 -190.91 -36.26
C GLU A 567 13.59 -191.78 -37.17
N GLU A 568 14.91 -191.77 -37.00
CA GLU A 568 15.83 -192.66 -37.73
C GLU A 568 16.01 -194.03 -37.06
N ALA A 569 15.90 -194.13 -35.74
CA ALA A 569 15.94 -195.41 -35.03
C ALA A 569 14.72 -196.26 -35.37
N GLU A 570 13.53 -195.65 -35.29
CA GLU A 570 12.23 -196.29 -35.56
C GLU A 570 12.13 -196.84 -37.00
N LYS A 571 12.80 -196.20 -37.98
CA LYS A 571 12.90 -196.67 -39.36
C LYS A 571 13.83 -197.88 -39.53
N ARG A 572 14.93 -197.97 -38.78
CA ARG A 572 15.87 -199.10 -38.85
C ARG A 572 15.28 -200.37 -38.23
N GLU A 573 14.55 -200.23 -37.12
CA GLU A 573 13.88 -201.36 -36.46
C GLU A 573 12.88 -202.04 -37.39
N LYS A 574 12.06 -201.25 -38.10
CA LYS A 574 11.06 -201.75 -39.04
C LYS A 574 11.66 -202.60 -40.18
N GLN A 575 12.78 -202.16 -40.76
CA GLN A 575 13.48 -202.89 -41.83
C GLN A 575 14.03 -204.26 -41.38
N LEU A 576 14.44 -204.39 -40.11
CA LEU A 576 14.97 -205.65 -39.58
C LEU A 576 13.86 -206.69 -39.33
N VAL A 577 12.67 -206.24 -38.94
CA VAL A 577 11.48 -207.10 -38.81
C VAL A 577 11.05 -207.63 -40.19
N ASP A 578 10.95 -206.76 -41.19
CA ASP A 578 10.58 -207.12 -42.57
C ASP A 578 11.56 -208.16 -43.16
N PHE A 579 12.88 -207.97 -42.97
CA PHE A 579 13.89 -208.92 -43.43
C PHE A 579 13.75 -210.32 -42.80
N ARG A 580 13.45 -210.35 -41.49
CA ARG A 580 13.28 -211.60 -40.74
C ARG A 580 12.06 -212.40 -41.20
N GLU A 581 10.98 -211.75 -41.64
CA GLU A 581 9.85 -212.43 -42.29
C GLU A 581 10.24 -213.06 -43.64
N VAL A 582 10.90 -212.31 -44.52
CA VAL A 582 11.27 -212.80 -45.87
C VAL A 582 12.17 -214.04 -45.82
N VAL A 583 13.20 -214.03 -44.97
CA VAL A 583 14.11 -215.19 -44.80
C VAL A 583 13.36 -216.41 -44.28
N SER A 584 12.43 -216.21 -43.35
CA SER A 584 11.63 -217.30 -42.75
C SER A 584 10.66 -217.92 -43.78
N GLN A 585 10.05 -217.12 -44.66
CA GLN A 585 9.23 -217.63 -45.78
C GLN A 585 10.06 -218.43 -46.79
N MET A 586 11.24 -217.93 -47.18
CA MET A 586 12.10 -218.61 -48.16
C MET A 586 12.63 -219.98 -47.69
N LEU A 587 12.76 -220.19 -46.38
CA LEU A 587 13.27 -221.44 -45.81
C LEU A 587 12.18 -222.52 -45.57
N GLY A 588 10.92 -222.26 -45.95
CA GLY A 588 9.82 -223.22 -45.81
C GLY A 588 9.44 -223.52 -44.35
N LEU A 589 9.82 -222.65 -43.42
CA LEU A 589 9.52 -222.79 -41.99
C LEU A 589 8.11 -222.24 -41.70
N ASN A 590 7.21 -223.08 -41.18
CA ASN A 590 5.83 -222.68 -40.91
C ASN A 590 5.74 -221.60 -39.82
N MET A 591 5.19 -220.43 -40.19
CA MET A 591 5.22 -219.19 -39.40
C MET A 591 4.22 -219.08 -38.24
N THR A 592 3.40 -220.09 -37.93
CA THR A 592 2.36 -219.99 -36.89
C THR A 592 2.90 -220.00 -35.44
N SER A 593 4.22 -220.00 -35.24
CA SER A 593 4.86 -219.95 -33.93
C SER A 593 5.70 -218.67 -33.75
N LEU A 594 5.28 -217.80 -32.82
CA LEU A 594 6.02 -216.60 -32.39
C LEU A 594 7.19 -216.96 -31.44
N ALA A 595 7.97 -217.99 -31.79
CA ALA A 595 9.21 -218.38 -31.14
C ALA A 595 10.02 -219.34 -32.04
N LEU A 596 10.21 -218.99 -33.32
CA LEU A 596 11.23 -219.60 -34.18
C LEU A 596 12.61 -219.11 -33.74
N PRO A 597 13.48 -219.96 -33.14
CA PRO A 597 14.79 -219.53 -32.68
C PRO A 597 15.77 -219.44 -33.85
N ASP A 598 16.66 -218.45 -33.84
CA ASP A 598 17.57 -218.17 -34.97
C ASP A 598 18.44 -219.37 -35.37
N TYR A 599 18.72 -220.30 -34.45
CA TYR A 599 19.48 -221.51 -34.74
C TYR A 599 18.77 -222.46 -35.73
N GLU A 600 17.44 -222.46 -35.86
CA GLU A 600 16.74 -223.32 -36.83
C GLU A 600 16.81 -222.76 -38.25
N ILE A 601 16.73 -221.44 -38.39
CA ILE A 601 17.03 -220.72 -39.64
C ILE A 601 18.47 -221.03 -40.08
N ILE A 602 19.43 -220.93 -39.16
CA ILE A 602 20.85 -221.26 -39.41
C ILE A 602 21.01 -222.73 -39.80
N LYS A 603 20.36 -223.68 -39.11
CA LYS A 603 20.50 -225.12 -39.36
C LYS A 603 19.90 -225.56 -40.69
N CYS A 604 18.84 -224.90 -41.17
CA CYS A 604 18.34 -225.09 -42.54
C CYS A 604 19.29 -224.49 -43.59
N LEU A 605 19.84 -223.30 -43.34
CA LEU A 605 20.85 -222.68 -44.20
C LEU A 605 22.12 -223.55 -44.31
N GLU A 606 22.65 -224.08 -43.20
CA GLU A 606 23.81 -224.99 -43.20
C GLU A 606 23.58 -226.27 -44.03
N ARG A 607 22.34 -226.79 -44.01
CA ARG A 607 21.94 -227.96 -44.80
C ARG A 607 21.84 -227.65 -46.30
N LEU A 608 21.50 -226.41 -46.64
CA LEU A 608 21.52 -225.87 -48.01
C LEU A 608 22.95 -225.59 -48.48
N ILE A 609 23.81 -225.06 -47.61
CA ILE A 609 25.23 -224.76 -47.87
C ILE A 609 26.04 -226.05 -48.11
N HIS A 610 25.72 -227.16 -47.43
CA HIS A 610 26.33 -228.47 -47.73
C HIS A 610 25.95 -229.07 -49.09
N LEU A 611 24.91 -228.54 -49.76
CA LEU A 611 24.42 -229.07 -51.04
C LEU A 611 24.98 -228.34 -52.28
N HIS A 612 25.68 -227.21 -52.13
CA HIS A 612 26.23 -226.45 -53.27
C HIS A 612 27.71 -226.09 -53.06
N GLN A 613 28.58 -226.96 -53.56
CA GLN A 613 29.99 -226.66 -53.80
C GLN A 613 30.16 -225.77 -55.07
N HIS A 614 31.27 -225.02 -55.09
CA HIS A 614 31.92 -224.34 -56.24
C HIS A 614 31.43 -222.93 -56.67
N HIS A 615 32.44 -222.05 -56.89
CA HIS A 615 32.45 -220.78 -57.66
C HIS A 615 31.72 -219.54 -57.06
N PHE A 616 32.21 -218.28 -57.03
CA PHE A 616 33.40 -217.47 -57.47
C PHE A 616 33.58 -216.31 -56.42
N VAL A 617 34.73 -215.67 -56.07
CA VAL A 617 35.75 -214.83 -56.78
C VAL A 617 35.27 -213.42 -57.20
N THR A 618 35.90 -212.24 -56.96
CA THR A 618 36.93 -211.67 -56.00
C THR A 618 37.11 -210.13 -56.24
N CYS A 619 37.13 -209.24 -55.21
CA CYS A 619 37.77 -207.88 -55.15
C CYS A 619 37.34 -207.07 -53.88
N ALA A 620 37.99 -206.02 -53.34
CA ALA A 620 39.37 -205.54 -53.13
C ALA A 620 39.37 -203.97 -52.96
N CYS A 621 40.14 -203.42 -52.00
CA CYS A 621 40.63 -202.00 -51.93
C CYS A 621 39.60 -200.85 -51.59
N LEU A 622 39.90 -199.70 -50.92
CA LEU A 622 41.13 -199.01 -50.39
C LEU A 622 40.75 -197.87 -49.36
N LYS A 623 41.56 -197.65 -48.28
CA LYS A 623 42.12 -196.37 -47.69
C LYS A 623 41.28 -195.07 -47.44
N ASP A 624 41.61 -194.09 -46.56
CA ASP A 624 42.57 -193.89 -45.44
C ASP A 624 42.29 -192.55 -44.64
N VAL A 625 42.86 -192.40 -43.42
CA VAL A 625 43.52 -191.17 -42.84
C VAL A 625 42.76 -189.98 -42.13
N THR A 626 42.89 -189.97 -40.78
CA THR A 626 43.30 -188.89 -39.79
C THR A 626 42.48 -187.65 -39.32
N LEU A 627 42.61 -187.42 -38.00
CA LEU A 627 42.76 -186.15 -37.21
C LEU A 627 41.65 -185.07 -37.26
N GLY A 628 41.18 -184.52 -36.13
CA GLY A 628 41.53 -184.77 -34.72
C GLY A 628 40.66 -183.93 -33.78
#